data_AF-A0A7Y2ISH8-F1
#
_entry.id   AF-A0A7Y2ISH8-F1
#
_cell.length_a   1.000
_cell.length_b   1.000
_cell.length_c   1.000
_cell.angle_alpha   90.00
_cell.angle_beta   90.00
_cell.angle_gamma   90.00
#
_symmetry.space_group_name_H-M   'P 1'
#
loop_
_entity.id
_entity.type
_entity.pdbx_description
1 polymer ?
#
loop_
_entity_poly.entity_id
_entity_poly.type
_entity_poly.pdbx_seq_one_letter_code
_entity_poly.pdbx_strand_id
1 'polypeptide(L)'
;MDTYGLRERCYLDPGTGFGPAHWDWSDRAEYQRKIYTGLDQLRRFDLPIYVPVPWKQTEDRLELLDIALSHDVDFARAHHPAQVRQHYDEVMAAQR
;
A
#
# COMPACT_ATOMS: atom_id res chain seq x y z
N MET A 1 -10.27 -17.92 15.95
CA MET A 1 -10.52 -17.60 17.37
C MET A 1 -9.53 -16.52 17.78
N ASP A 2 -9.98 -15.41 18.35
CA ASP A 2 -9.12 -14.30 18.80
C ASP A 2 -8.56 -14.62 20.19
N THR A 3 -7.35 -15.17 20.22
CA THR A 3 -6.72 -15.68 21.46
C THR A 3 -6.45 -14.57 22.48
N TYR A 4 -6.21 -13.35 22.01
CA TYR A 4 -5.81 -12.22 22.86
C TYR A 4 -6.90 -11.16 23.01
N GLY A 5 -8.03 -11.28 22.30
CA GLY A 5 -9.10 -10.29 22.35
C GLY A 5 -8.71 -8.93 21.75
N LEU A 6 -7.70 -8.91 20.86
CA LEU A 6 -7.11 -7.68 20.32
C LEU A 6 -7.43 -7.47 18.84
N ARG A 7 -8.17 -8.38 18.20
CA ARG A 7 -8.37 -8.36 16.75
C ARG A 7 -8.97 -7.04 16.24
N GLU A 8 -9.92 -6.47 16.98
CA GLU A 8 -10.56 -5.18 16.63
C GLU A 8 -9.59 -3.98 16.70
N ARG A 9 -8.41 -4.17 17.29
CA ARG A 9 -7.34 -3.17 17.42
C ARG A 9 -6.18 -3.42 16.46
N CYS A 10 -6.34 -4.35 15.52
CA CYS A 10 -5.30 -4.73 14.57
C CYS A 10 -5.61 -4.22 13.17
N TYR A 11 -4.57 -3.78 12.48
CA TYR A 11 -4.55 -3.51 11.04
C TYR A 11 -3.48 -4.37 10.37
N LEU A 12 -3.63 -4.60 9.07
CA LEU A 12 -2.67 -5.37 8.29
C LEU A 12 -1.75 -4.44 7.50
N ASP A 13 -0.44 -4.54 7.75
CA ASP A 13 0.61 -3.92 6.93
C ASP A 13 1.43 -5.03 6.26
N PRO A 14 1.49 -5.10 4.92
CA PRO A 14 2.32 -6.10 4.22
C PRO A 14 3.83 -5.81 4.31
N GLY A 15 4.24 -4.67 4.86
CA GLY A 15 5.64 -4.33 5.06
C GLY A 15 6.40 -4.07 3.76
N THR A 16 5.82 -3.33 2.80
CA THR A 16 6.41 -3.07 1.47
C THR A 16 7.81 -2.41 1.52
N GLY A 17 8.16 -1.77 2.63
CA GLY A 17 9.48 -1.18 2.87
C GLY A 17 10.55 -2.14 3.40
N PHE A 18 10.21 -3.36 3.81
CA PHE A 18 11.10 -4.27 4.56
C PHE A 18 11.89 -5.25 3.68
N GLY A 19 12.17 -4.90 2.43
CA GLY A 19 13.07 -5.67 1.56
C GLY A 19 14.56 -5.58 2.01
N PRO A 20 15.42 -6.53 1.60
CA PRO A 20 16.84 -6.54 1.93
C PRO A 20 17.56 -5.20 1.72
N ALA A 21 18.43 -4.84 2.67
CA ALA A 21 19.12 -3.54 2.68
C ALA A 21 20.01 -3.30 1.44
N HIS A 22 20.60 -4.35 0.88
CA HIS A 22 21.55 -4.27 -0.22
C HIS A 22 20.91 -4.23 -1.61
N TRP A 23 19.58 -4.28 -1.71
CA TRP A 23 18.92 -4.23 -3.01
C TRP A 23 19.04 -2.86 -3.65
N ASP A 24 19.36 -2.90 -4.94
CA ASP A 24 19.23 -1.76 -5.83
C ASP A 24 17.75 -1.35 -5.94
N TRP A 25 17.55 -0.13 -6.45
CA TRP A 25 16.21 0.39 -6.54
C TRP A 25 15.30 -0.42 -7.48
N SER A 26 15.81 -0.91 -8.62
CA SER A 26 15.02 -1.76 -9.54
C SER A 26 14.45 -2.99 -8.83
N ASP A 27 15.26 -3.69 -8.03
CA ASP A 27 14.84 -4.89 -7.30
C ASP A 27 13.80 -4.54 -6.22
N ARG A 28 14.01 -3.42 -5.53
CA ARG A 28 13.04 -2.89 -4.55
C ARG A 28 11.73 -2.50 -5.22
N ALA A 29 11.77 -1.88 -6.41
CA ALA A 29 10.59 -1.49 -7.16
C ALA A 29 9.80 -2.72 -7.61
N GLU A 30 10.48 -3.76 -8.11
CA GLU A 30 9.85 -5.02 -8.49
C GLU A 30 9.21 -5.71 -7.29
N TYR A 31 9.91 -5.76 -6.15
CA TYR A 31 9.36 -6.29 -4.90
C TYR A 31 8.12 -5.51 -4.46
N GLN A 32 8.20 -4.17 -4.42
CA GLN A 32 7.06 -3.32 -4.03
C GLN A 32 5.88 -3.52 -4.97
N ARG A 33 6.12 -3.60 -6.29
CA ARG A 33 5.07 -3.86 -7.28
C ARG A 33 4.36 -5.18 -7.01
N LYS A 34 5.10 -6.26 -6.74
CA LYS A 34 4.53 -7.58 -6.40
C LYS A 34 3.66 -7.53 -5.14
N ILE A 35 4.12 -6.82 -4.11
CA ILE A 35 3.34 -6.68 -2.87
C ILE A 35 2.08 -5.83 -3.09
N TYR A 36 2.22 -4.66 -3.74
CA TYR A 36 1.08 -3.78 -4.00
C TYR A 36 0.02 -4.44 -4.86
N THR A 37 0.40 -5.13 -5.94
CA THR A 37 -0.54 -5.88 -6.81
C THR A 37 -1.28 -6.99 -6.06
N GLY A 38 -0.70 -7.49 -4.96
CA GLY A 38 -1.26 -8.57 -4.15
C GLY A 38 -2.12 -8.11 -2.98
N LEU A 39 -2.36 -6.81 -2.78
CA LEU A 39 -2.99 -6.28 -1.56
C LEU A 39 -4.35 -6.91 -1.24
N ASP A 40 -5.18 -7.19 -2.25
CA ASP A 40 -6.50 -7.79 -2.03
C ASP A 40 -6.45 -9.19 -1.42
N GLN A 41 -5.33 -9.90 -1.51
CA GLN A 41 -5.16 -11.19 -0.85
C GLN A 41 -5.25 -11.07 0.68
N LEU A 42 -4.98 -9.88 1.25
CA LEU A 42 -5.11 -9.62 2.68
C LEU A 42 -6.57 -9.51 3.13
N ARG A 43 -7.51 -9.18 2.23
CA ARG A 43 -8.94 -9.02 2.55
C ARG A 43 -9.55 -10.30 3.14
N ARG A 44 -8.99 -11.48 2.83
CA ARG A 44 -9.38 -12.77 3.43
C ARG A 44 -9.30 -12.82 4.95
N PHE A 45 -8.49 -11.94 5.54
CA PHE A 45 -8.30 -11.86 6.98
C PHE A 45 -9.31 -10.94 7.66
N ASP A 46 -10.18 -10.25 6.91
CA ASP A 46 -11.26 -9.39 7.43
C ASP A 46 -10.75 -8.40 8.49
N LEU A 47 -9.68 -7.68 8.12
CA LEU A 47 -9.05 -6.63 8.92
C LEU A 47 -8.76 -5.43 8.01
N PRO A 48 -8.78 -4.20 8.54
CA PRO A 48 -8.41 -3.02 7.76
C PRO A 48 -6.98 -3.11 7.24
N ILE A 49 -6.77 -2.69 5.99
CA ILE A 49 -5.46 -2.66 5.35
C ILE A 49 -4.83 -1.29 5.55
N TYR A 50 -3.65 -1.28 6.15
CA TYR A 50 -2.80 -0.12 6.33
C TYR A 50 -1.53 -0.29 5.49
N VAL A 51 -1.27 0.63 4.56
CA VAL A 51 -0.12 0.48 3.66
C VAL A 51 0.74 1.73 3.59
N PRO A 52 2.07 1.62 3.71
CA PRO A 52 2.94 2.74 3.39
C PRO A 52 3.06 2.93 1.88
N VAL A 53 2.91 4.19 1.46
CA VAL A 53 2.98 4.57 0.05
C VAL A 53 4.27 5.33 -0.27
N PRO A 54 4.76 5.28 -1.52
CA PRO A 54 5.95 6.03 -1.94
C PRO A 54 5.80 7.54 -1.71
N TRP A 55 6.90 8.20 -1.34
CA TRP A 55 6.92 9.66 -1.13
C TRP A 55 7.55 10.44 -2.28
N LYS A 56 8.47 9.81 -3.03
CA LYS A 56 9.14 10.41 -4.18
C LYS A 56 8.20 10.41 -5.39
N GLN A 57 8.30 11.46 -6.20
CA GLN A 57 7.42 11.72 -7.35
C GLN A 57 8.12 11.42 -8.68
N THR A 58 8.86 10.31 -8.73
CA THR A 58 9.42 9.80 -9.99
C THR A 58 8.40 8.86 -10.63
N GLU A 59 8.45 8.69 -11.95
CA GLU A 59 7.45 7.93 -12.73
C GLU A 59 7.21 6.53 -12.17
N ASP A 60 8.29 5.82 -11.86
CA ASP A 60 8.28 4.49 -11.23
C ASP A 60 7.66 4.45 -9.82
N ARG A 61 7.66 5.56 -9.09
CA ARG A 61 7.05 5.66 -7.75
C ARG A 61 5.59 6.01 -7.83
N LEU A 62 5.23 6.83 -8.82
CA LEU A 62 3.85 7.13 -9.15
C LEU A 62 3.15 5.86 -9.61
N GLU A 63 3.76 5.05 -10.48
CA GLU A 63 3.23 3.73 -10.85
C GLU A 63 2.91 2.87 -9.61
N LEU A 64 3.84 2.80 -8.65
CA LEU A 64 3.63 2.04 -7.42
C LEU A 64 2.53 2.64 -6.53
N LEU A 65 2.40 3.97 -6.50
CA LEU A 65 1.32 4.66 -5.80
C LEU A 65 -0.03 4.32 -6.43
N ASP A 66 -0.14 4.37 -7.76
CA ASP A 66 -1.35 4.04 -8.52
C ASP A 66 -1.82 2.63 -8.18
N ILE A 67 -0.91 1.66 -8.26
CA ILE A 67 -1.21 0.25 -7.94
C ILE A 67 -1.73 0.17 -6.50
N ALA A 68 -1.04 0.77 -5.52
CA ALA A 68 -1.47 0.70 -4.12
C ALA A 68 -2.85 1.32 -3.87
N LEU A 69 -3.13 2.49 -4.46
CA LEU A 69 -4.41 3.18 -4.28
C LEU A 69 -5.56 2.51 -5.02
N SER A 70 -5.27 1.82 -6.14
CA SER A 70 -6.27 1.09 -6.93
C SER A 70 -6.97 -0.04 -6.18
N HIS A 71 -6.38 -0.51 -5.08
CA HIS A 71 -6.94 -1.54 -4.19
C HIS A 71 -7.86 -0.99 -3.08
N ASP A 72 -8.14 0.32 -3.10
CA ASP A 72 -9.05 0.99 -2.15
C ASP A 72 -8.75 0.65 -0.67
N VAL A 73 -7.47 0.78 -0.30
CA VAL A 73 -6.98 0.47 1.06
C VAL A 73 -7.59 1.39 2.11
N ASP A 74 -7.81 0.86 3.32
CA ASP A 74 -8.45 1.62 4.41
C ASP A 74 -7.58 2.79 4.90
N PHE A 75 -6.26 2.60 4.93
CA PHE A 75 -5.31 3.62 5.38
C PHE A 75 -4.04 3.63 4.54
N ALA A 76 -3.64 4.81 4.07
CA ALA A 76 -2.35 5.06 3.44
C ALA A 76 -1.42 5.86 4.39
N ARG A 77 -0.21 5.36 4.64
CA ARG A 77 0.83 6.11 5.36
C ARG A 77 1.66 6.93 4.39
N ALA A 78 1.43 8.24 4.37
CA ALA A 78 2.02 9.17 3.42
C ALA A 78 2.87 10.26 4.09
N HIS A 79 3.90 10.73 3.39
CA HIS A 79 4.65 11.94 3.77
C HIS A 79 3.93 13.23 3.33
N HIS A 80 3.12 13.14 2.27
CA HIS A 80 2.31 14.25 1.73
C HIS A 80 0.84 13.82 1.60
N PRO A 81 0.06 13.80 2.70
CA PRO A 81 -1.29 13.23 2.71
C PRO A 81 -2.28 13.89 1.75
N ALA A 82 -2.24 15.22 1.61
CA ALA A 82 -3.12 15.95 0.70
C ALA A 82 -2.93 15.55 -0.76
N GLN A 83 -1.66 15.37 -1.17
CA GLN A 83 -1.32 14.93 -2.51
C GLN A 83 -1.79 13.49 -2.75
N VAL A 84 -1.52 12.58 -1.81
CA VAL A 84 -1.97 11.18 -1.91
C VAL A 84 -3.50 11.09 -1.98
N ARG A 85 -4.21 11.95 -1.24
CA ARG A 85 -5.68 12.01 -1.29
C ARG A 85 -6.18 12.46 -2.67
N GLN A 86 -5.59 13.52 -3.23
CA GLN A 86 -5.94 13.97 -4.57
C GLN A 86 -5.71 12.84 -5.60
N HIS A 87 -4.56 12.18 -5.53
CA HIS A 87 -4.21 11.09 -6.41
C HIS A 87 -5.17 9.90 -6.30
N TYR A 88 -5.58 9.56 -5.07
CA TYR A 88 -6.61 8.54 -4.82
C TYR A 88 -7.94 8.91 -5.50
N ASP A 89 -8.39 10.16 -5.37
CA ASP A 89 -9.65 10.59 -5.98
C ASP A 89 -9.57 10.49 -7.53
N GLU A 90 -8.42 10.80 -8.13
CA GLU A 90 -8.16 10.65 -9.57
C GLU A 90 -8.16 9.18 -10.01
N VAL A 91 -7.44 8.30 -9.29
CA VAL A 91 -7.40 6.85 -9.56
C VAL A 91 -8.79 6.23 -9.47
N MET A 92 -9.55 6.54 -8.42
CA MET A 92 -10.90 5.98 -8.23
C MET A 92 -11.91 6.52 -9.24
N ALA A 93 -11.73 7.75 -9.71
CA ALA A 93 -12.58 8.29 -10.78
C ALA A 93 -12.33 7.57 -12.11
N ALA A 94 -11.08 7.18 -12.41
CA ALA A 94 -10.72 6.47 -13.64
C ALA A 94 -11.20 5.00 -13.68
N GLN A 95 -11.58 4.43 -12.53
CA GLN A 95 -12.11 3.06 -12.42
C GLN A 95 -13.63 2.96 -12.58
N ARG A 96 -14.34 4.10 -12.65
CA ARG A 96 -15.80 4.16 -12.81
C ARG A 96 -16.20 4.25 -14.28
#